data_AF-W2EJD1-F1
#
_entry.id   AF-W2EJD1-F1
#
_cell.length_a   1.000
_cell.length_b   1.000
_cell.length_c   1.000
_cell.angle_alpha   90.00
_cell.angle_beta   90.00
_cell.angle_gamma   90.00
#
_symmetry.space_group_name_H-M   'P 1'
#
loop_
_entity.id
_entity.type
_entity.pdbx_description
1 polymer ?
#
loop_
_entity_poly.entity_id
_entity_poly.type
_entity_poly.pdbx_seq_one_letter_code
_entity_poly.pdbx_strand_id
1 'polypeptide(L)'
;MEFGVERIHAERSKAVLVGAGATALTTQPPEEACEFTLDDVPFGTAYFDRWSDGSFSPRGDGPTGVTVDGTPVLAMSVSGMLAMKEQFPHLRNGRPRRQKDIADIEILRGLAGSRRLCPMHAPEDRGKRAR
;
A
#
# COMPACT_ATOMS: atom_id res chain seq x y z
N MET A 1 5.74 -10.03 2.04
CA MET A 1 5.44 -8.92 1.10
C MET A 1 3.93 -8.87 0.87
N GLU A 2 3.37 -7.75 0.43
CA GLU A 2 1.94 -7.64 0.11
C GLU A 2 1.75 -6.90 -1.22
N PHE A 3 0.89 -7.43 -2.09
CA PHE A 3 0.51 -6.82 -3.36
C PHE A 3 -0.90 -6.24 -3.26
N GLY A 4 -1.04 -4.94 -3.55
CA GLY A 4 -2.37 -4.36 -3.75
C GLY A 4 -2.95 -4.83 -5.08
N VAL A 5 -4.15 -5.40 -5.06
CA VAL A 5 -4.88 -5.83 -6.26
C VAL A 5 -6.30 -5.25 -6.27
N GLU A 6 -6.74 -4.70 -7.40
CA GLU A 6 -8.15 -4.31 -7.55
C GLU A 6 -9.04 -5.54 -7.45
N ARG A 7 -10.13 -5.47 -6.68
CA ARG A 7 -11.00 -6.61 -6.37
C ARG A 7 -11.53 -7.31 -7.63
N ILE A 8 -11.81 -6.55 -8.70
CA ILE A 8 -12.23 -7.09 -10.00
C ILE A 8 -11.18 -8.03 -10.64
N HIS A 9 -9.93 -7.97 -10.19
CA HIS A 9 -8.83 -8.80 -10.64
C HIS A 9 -8.38 -9.86 -9.63
N ALA A 10 -9.10 -10.05 -8.53
CA ALA A 10 -8.73 -11.01 -7.47
C ALA A 10 -8.43 -12.42 -8.02
N GLU A 11 -9.40 -13.04 -8.69
CA GLU A 11 -9.24 -14.40 -9.25
C GLU A 11 -8.14 -14.47 -10.32
N ARG A 12 -8.06 -13.46 -11.19
CA ARG A 12 -7.01 -13.40 -12.21
C ARG A 12 -5.62 -13.30 -11.59
N SER A 13 -5.45 -12.47 -10.57
CA SER A 13 -4.17 -12.30 -9.88
C SER A 13 -3.74 -13.59 -9.19
N LYS A 14 -4.67 -14.29 -8.54
CA LYS A 14 -4.44 -15.59 -7.93
C LYS A 14 -3.97 -16.62 -8.96
N ALA A 15 -4.64 -16.70 -10.10
CA ALA A 15 -4.25 -17.60 -11.19
C ALA A 15 -2.84 -17.30 -11.72
N VAL A 16 -2.47 -16.02 -11.88
CA VAL A 16 -1.13 -15.61 -12.31
C VAL A 16 -0.06 -16.01 -11.28
N LEU A 17 -0.30 -15.76 -9.99
CA LEU A 17 0.63 -16.10 -8.93
C LEU A 17 0.82 -17.62 -8.81
N VAL A 18 -0.26 -18.40 -8.90
CA VAL A 18 -0.19 -19.87 -8.91
C VAL A 18 0.54 -20.37 -10.15
N GLY A 19 0.28 -19.80 -11.32
CA GLY A 19 1.00 -20.12 -12.56
C GLY A 19 2.50 -19.80 -12.51
N ALA A 20 2.91 -18.87 -11.64
CA ALA A 20 4.31 -18.54 -11.37
C ALA A 20 4.96 -19.43 -10.29
N GLY A 21 4.24 -20.44 -9.77
CA GLY A 21 4.76 -21.40 -8.79
C GLY A 21 4.37 -21.12 -7.34
N ALA A 22 3.57 -20.08 -7.07
CA ALA A 22 3.10 -19.82 -5.70
C ALA A 22 2.01 -20.83 -5.29
N THR A 23 2.02 -21.23 -4.02
CA THR A 23 0.95 -22.00 -3.39
C THR A 23 0.01 -21.06 -2.66
N ALA A 24 -1.26 -20.99 -3.07
CA ALA A 24 -2.28 -20.25 -2.34
C ALA A 24 -2.63 -20.98 -1.03
N LEU A 25 -2.57 -20.27 0.09
CA LEU A 25 -2.95 -20.79 1.39
C LEU A 25 -4.47 -20.72 1.57
N THR A 26 -5.03 -21.69 2.28
CA THR A 26 -6.45 -21.71 2.67
C THR A 26 -6.68 -20.75 3.84
N THR A 27 -6.84 -19.46 3.52
CA THR A 27 -7.13 -18.39 4.49
C THR A 27 -8.55 -17.84 4.33
N GLN A 28 -9.19 -17.43 5.43
CA GLN A 28 -10.57 -16.91 5.50
C GLN A 28 -10.57 -15.49 6.07
N PRO A 29 -11.23 -14.46 5.50
CA PRO A 29 -12.04 -14.45 4.27
C PRO A 29 -11.22 -14.07 3.01
N PRO A 30 -11.29 -14.87 1.93
CA PRO A 30 -10.53 -14.64 0.70
C PRO A 30 -10.99 -13.40 -0.08
N GLU A 31 -12.14 -12.80 0.27
CA GLU A 31 -12.65 -11.62 -0.43
C GLU A 31 -11.83 -10.34 -0.15
N GLU A 32 -11.09 -10.28 0.96
CA GLU A 32 -10.29 -9.12 1.36
C GLU A 32 -8.80 -9.29 1.06
N ALA A 33 -8.30 -10.53 1.12
CA ALA A 33 -6.89 -10.84 0.95
C ALA A 33 -6.70 -12.33 0.64
N CYS A 34 -5.60 -12.69 0.00
CA CYS A 34 -5.18 -14.08 -0.14
C CYS A 34 -3.71 -14.22 0.25
N GLU A 35 -3.39 -15.19 1.11
CA GLU A 35 -2.01 -15.50 1.49
C GLU A 35 -1.43 -16.60 0.58
N PHE A 36 -0.13 -16.51 0.31
CA PHE A 36 0.62 -17.41 -0.57
C PHE A 36 1.98 -17.75 0.02
N THR A 37 2.56 -18.86 -0.43
CA THR A 37 3.99 -19.15 -0.29
C THR A 37 4.63 -19.36 -1.66
N LEU A 38 5.88 -18.91 -1.82
CA LEU A 38 6.75 -19.24 -2.96
C LEU A 38 8.12 -19.57 -2.37
N ASP A 39 8.62 -20.78 -2.61
CA ASP A 39 9.86 -21.29 -2.00
C ASP A 39 9.91 -21.08 -0.47
N ASP A 40 8.81 -21.43 0.22
CA ASP A 40 8.58 -21.24 1.67
C ASP A 40 8.57 -19.79 2.17
N VAL A 41 8.67 -18.80 1.28
CA VAL A 41 8.58 -17.37 1.64
C VAL A 41 7.12 -16.91 1.60
N PRO A 42 6.55 -16.42 2.72
CA PRO A 42 5.16 -15.99 2.75
C PRO A 42 4.96 -14.58 2.17
N PHE A 43 3.91 -14.42 1.38
CA PHE A 43 3.41 -13.13 0.91
C PHE A 43 1.89 -13.14 0.76
N GLY A 44 1.29 -12.00 0.42
CA GLY A 44 -0.16 -11.94 0.22
C GLY A 44 -0.61 -10.89 -0.79
N THR A 45 -1.89 -10.93 -1.12
CA THR A 45 -2.61 -9.88 -1.81
C THR A 45 -3.56 -9.18 -0.83
N ALA A 46 -3.75 -7.88 -1.01
CA ALA A 46 -4.83 -7.12 -0.38
C ALA A 46 -5.74 -6.59 -1.49
N TYR A 47 -7.03 -6.94 -1.42
CA TYR A 47 -8.03 -6.56 -2.42
C TYR A 47 -8.71 -5.25 -2.03
N PHE A 48 -8.84 -4.36 -3.01
CA PHE A 48 -9.48 -3.06 -2.81
C PHE A 48 -10.42 -2.70 -3.95
N ASP A 49 -11.41 -1.89 -3.64
CA ASP A 49 -12.30 -1.30 -4.62
C ASP A 49 -11.81 0.10 -4.98
N ARG A 50 -11.84 0.42 -6.27
CA ARG A 50 -11.59 1.77 -6.76
C ARG A 50 -12.91 2.55 -6.69
N TRP A 51 -12.86 3.80 -6.24
CA TRP A 51 -14.01 4.69 -6.30
C TRP A 51 -14.32 5.06 -7.75
N SER A 52 -15.55 5.53 -8.01
CA SER A 52 -15.99 5.89 -9.37
C SER A 52 -15.17 7.01 -10.01
N ASP A 53 -14.49 7.83 -9.21
CA ASP A 53 -13.55 8.88 -9.65
C ASP A 53 -12.13 8.37 -9.89
N GLY A 54 -11.89 7.08 -9.71
CA GLY A 54 -10.60 6.44 -9.88
C GLY A 54 -9.70 6.44 -8.64
N SER A 55 -10.14 7.05 -7.53
CA SER A 55 -9.40 7.08 -6.27
C SER A 55 -9.49 5.76 -5.50
N PHE A 56 -8.58 5.56 -4.54
CA PHE A 56 -8.37 4.30 -3.84
C PHE A 56 -9.12 4.28 -2.50
N SER A 57 -9.77 3.16 -2.16
CA SER A 57 -10.59 3.01 -0.96
C SER A 57 -9.80 2.59 0.30
N PRO A 58 -8.69 3.28 0.63
CA PRO A 58 -8.74 4.08 1.85
C PRO A 58 -8.24 5.51 1.60
N ARG A 59 -8.90 6.51 2.20
CA ARG A 59 -8.55 7.95 2.13
C ARG A 59 -7.03 8.19 2.17
N GLY A 60 -6.39 8.34 1.01
CA GLY A 60 -4.95 8.51 0.87
C GLY A 60 -4.53 8.70 -0.59
N ASP A 61 -3.29 9.18 -0.80
CA ASP A 61 -2.75 9.34 -2.16
C ASP A 61 -2.59 7.96 -2.83
N GLY A 62 -2.84 7.90 -4.13
CA GLY A 62 -2.66 6.67 -4.92
C GLY A 62 -1.23 6.12 -4.92
N PRO A 63 -0.99 4.98 -5.60
CA PRO A 63 0.33 4.40 -5.71
C PRO A 63 1.35 5.37 -6.31
N THR A 64 2.57 5.35 -5.76
CA THR A 64 3.72 6.14 -6.22
C THR A 64 4.79 5.21 -6.79
N GLY A 65 5.49 5.66 -7.84
CA GLY A 65 6.65 4.92 -8.36
C GLY A 65 7.81 4.93 -7.38
N VAL A 66 8.37 3.76 -7.11
CA VAL A 66 9.58 3.55 -6.30
C VAL A 66 10.50 2.55 -7.00
N THR A 67 11.74 2.44 -6.55
CA THR A 67 12.70 1.44 -7.04
C THR A 67 13.04 0.46 -5.93
N VAL A 68 12.90 -0.84 -6.21
CA VAL A 68 13.30 -1.93 -5.32
C VAL A 68 14.34 -2.76 -6.07
N ASP A 69 15.57 -2.83 -5.55
CA ASP A 69 16.69 -3.56 -6.16
C ASP A 69 16.90 -3.25 -7.67
N GLY A 70 16.80 -1.96 -8.02
CA GLY A 70 16.92 -1.48 -9.40
C GLY A 70 15.66 -1.67 -10.26
N THR A 71 14.62 -2.34 -9.75
CA THR A 71 13.37 -2.57 -10.46
C THR A 71 12.34 -1.49 -10.13
N PRO A 72 11.78 -0.78 -11.13
CA PRO A 72 10.69 0.17 -10.89
C PRO A 72 9.40 -0.56 -10.54
N VAL A 73 8.77 -0.17 -9.43
CA VAL A 73 7.50 -0.73 -8.96
C VAL A 73 6.55 0.39 -8.50
N LEU A 74 5.25 0.13 -8.55
CA LEU A 74 4.26 0.99 -7.91
C LEU A 74 4.06 0.51 -6.47
N ALA A 75 4.30 1.39 -5.50
CA ALA A 75 4.05 1.14 -4.09
C ALA A 75 2.97 2.10 -3.59
N MET A 76 2.13 1.66 -2.65
CA MET A 76 1.18 2.58 -2.00
C MET A 76 1.94 3.75 -1.35
N SER A 77 1.36 4.95 -1.41
CA SER A 77 1.92 6.11 -0.73
C SER A 77 1.96 5.89 0.79
N VAL A 78 2.80 6.65 1.51
CA VAL A 78 2.82 6.67 2.98
C VAL A 78 1.42 6.92 3.56
N SER A 79 0.70 7.91 3.02
CA SER A 79 -0.67 8.24 3.43
C SER A 79 -1.63 7.08 3.19
N GLY A 80 -1.54 6.43 2.02
CA GLY A 80 -2.38 5.28 1.67
C GLY A 80 -2.10 4.06 2.55
N MET A 81 -0.83 3.74 2.81
CA MET A 81 -0.43 2.64 3.70
C MET A 81 -0.89 2.88 5.13
N LEU A 82 -0.76 4.12 5.63
CA LEU A 82 -1.24 4.50 6.96
C LEU A 82 -2.76 4.36 7.05
N ALA A 83 -3.48 4.96 6.10
CA ALA A 83 -4.93 4.92 6.05
C ALA A 83 -5.46 3.48 6.00
N MET A 84 -4.83 2.61 5.20
CA MET A 84 -5.17 1.19 5.13
C MET A 84 -5.00 0.49 6.48
N LYS A 85 -3.83 0.64 7.12
CA LYS A 85 -3.54 0.01 8.42
C LYS A 85 -4.45 0.51 9.53
N GLU A 86 -4.83 1.79 9.51
CA GLU A 86 -5.72 2.39 10.50
C GLU A 86 -7.19 2.03 10.30
N GLN A 87 -7.69 2.05 9.06
CA GLN A 87 -9.10 1.76 8.72
C GLN A 87 -9.42 0.27 8.82
N PHE A 88 -8.45 -0.60 8.53
CA PHE A 88 -8.65 -2.03 8.56
C PHE A 88 -7.72 -2.69 9.58
N PRO A 89 -7.98 -2.50 10.90
CA PRO A 89 -7.19 -3.13 11.97
C PRO A 89 -7.23 -4.66 11.95
N HIS A 90 -8.15 -5.23 11.16
CA HIS A 90 -8.42 -6.64 10.99
C HIS A 90 -7.91 -7.22 9.66
N LEU A 91 -7.20 -6.42 8.84
CA LEU A 91 -6.41 -6.97 7.72
C LEU A 91 -5.53 -8.09 8.28
N ARG A 92 -5.58 -9.26 7.64
CA ARG A 92 -5.17 -10.58 8.17
C ARG A 92 -6.27 -11.31 8.93
N ASN A 93 -7.46 -11.40 8.32
CA ASN A 93 -8.45 -12.40 8.72
C ASN A 93 -9.00 -12.19 10.15
N GLY A 94 -9.24 -10.93 10.54
CA GLY A 94 -9.75 -10.63 11.88
C GLY A 94 -8.72 -10.75 13.01
N ARG A 95 -7.50 -11.24 12.71
CA ARG A 95 -6.45 -11.43 13.72
C ARG A 95 -6.01 -10.08 14.30
N PRO A 96 -5.63 -10.03 15.59
CA PRO A 96 -5.07 -8.83 16.19
C PRO A 96 -3.81 -8.34 15.47
N ARG A 97 -3.59 -7.03 15.52
CA ARG A 97 -2.33 -6.42 15.08
C ARG A 97 -1.15 -7.03 15.80
N ARG A 98 -0.09 -7.38 15.07
CA ARG A 98 1.20 -7.75 15.65
C ARG A 98 1.94 -6.51 16.10
N GLN A 99 2.98 -6.72 16.90
CA GLN A 99 3.94 -5.67 17.23
C GLN A 99 4.53 -5.00 15.99
N LYS A 100 4.79 -5.77 14.92
CA LYS A 100 5.21 -5.23 13.62
C LYS A 100 4.18 -4.24 13.06
N ASP A 101 2.90 -4.58 13.10
CA ASP A 101 1.85 -3.75 12.50
C ASP A 101 1.69 -2.44 13.29
N ILE A 102 1.89 -2.47 14.62
CA ILE A 102 1.94 -1.28 15.48
C ILE A 102 3.16 -0.41 15.14
N ALA A 103 4.36 -1.02 15.07
CA ALA A 103 5.59 -0.31 14.72
C ALA A 103 5.53 0.32 13.32
N ASP A 104 4.97 -0.38 12.34
CA ASP A 104 4.74 0.16 10.99
C ASP A 104 3.87 1.43 11.06
N ILE A 105 2.78 1.42 11.84
CA ILE A 105 1.87 2.57 11.99
C ILE A 105 2.61 3.77 12.59
N GLU A 106 3.44 3.56 13.61
CA GLU A 106 4.23 4.62 14.24
C GLU A 106 5.22 5.25 13.24
N ILE A 107 5.94 4.43 12.48
CA ILE A 107 6.85 4.89 11.42
C ILE A 107 6.07 5.69 10.36
N LEU A 108 4.95 5.16 9.88
CA LEU A 108 4.14 5.82 8.86
C LEU A 108 3.56 7.16 9.34
N ARG A 109 3.15 7.26 10.61
CA ARG A 109 2.75 8.54 11.23
C ARG A 109 3.90 9.54 11.26
N GLY A 110 5.11 9.11 11.64
CA GLY A 110 6.30 9.96 11.62
C GLY A 110 6.64 10.47 10.21
N LEU A 111 6.57 9.60 9.21
CA LEU A 111 6.81 9.96 7.81
C LEU A 111 5.72 10.91 7.26
N ALA A 112 4.45 10.67 7.58
CA ALA A 112 3.34 11.53 7.17
C ALA A 112 3.42 12.93 7.82
N GLY A 113 3.85 13.00 9.09
CA GLY A 113 4.08 14.26 9.79
C GLY A 113 5.28 15.05 9.23
N SER A 114 6.38 14.37 8.91
CA SER A 114 7.58 14.98 8.32
C SER A 114 7.30 15.58 6.95
N ARG A 115 6.43 14.94 6.15
CA ARG A 115 6.04 15.42 4.81
C ARG A 115 5.15 16.67 4.84
N ARG A 116 4.49 16.97 5.97
CA ARG A 116 3.76 18.24 6.18
C ARG A 116 4.68 19.39 6.62
N LEU A 117 5.86 19.07 7.15
CA LEU A 117 6.82 20.06 7.67
C LEU A 117 7.87 20.48 6.63
N CYS A 118 7.93 19.84 5.46
CA CYS A 118 8.65 20.37 4.31
C CYS A 118 7.71 21.28 3.50
N PRO A 119 7.72 22.62 3.69
CA PRO A 119 7.11 23.48 2.69
C PRO A 119 7.89 23.27 1.39
N MET A 120 7.17 22.92 0.32
CA MET A 120 7.67 23.07 -1.04
C MET A 120 8.29 24.46 -1.16
N HIS A 121 9.57 24.51 -1.53
CA HIS A 121 10.32 25.74 -1.77
C HIS A 121 9.41 26.78 -2.43
N ALA A 122 9.12 27.87 -1.72
CA ALA A 122 8.48 29.03 -2.32
C ALA A 122 9.39 29.52 -3.46
N PRO A 123 8.85 29.85 -4.64
CA PRO A 123 9.66 30.42 -5.70
C PRO A 123 10.27 31.73 -5.19
N GLU A 124 11.59 31.87 -5.33
CA GLU A 124 12.33 33.07 -4.97
C GLU A 124 11.70 34.29 -5.66
N ASP A 125 11.29 35.26 -4.85
CA ASP A 125 10.83 36.58 -5.27
C ASP A 125 11.99 37.30 -5.99
N ARG A 126 12.02 37.20 -7.32
CA ARG A 126 12.93 37.99 -8.15
C ARG A 126 12.41 39.42 -8.24
N GLY A 127 12.82 40.21 -7.25
CA GLY A 127 13.37 41.53 -7.46
C GLY A 127 12.44 42.55 -8.10
N LYS A 128 11.87 43.39 -7.23
CA LYS A 128 11.59 44.79 -7.55
C LYS A 128 12.81 45.41 -8.25
N ARG A 129 12.70 45.67 -9.56
CA ARG A 129 13.51 46.72 -10.21
C ARG A 129 12.65 47.96 -10.33
N ALA A 130 12.99 48.93 -9.49
CA ALA A 130 12.61 50.31 -9.67
C ALA A 130 13.09 50.81 -11.04
N ARG A 131 12.19 51.45 -11.78
CA ARG A 131 12.45 52.69 -12.52
C ARG A 131 11.20 53.55 -12.45
#